data_AF-A0A9P8ZVS1-F1
#
_entry.id   AF-A0A9P8ZVS1-F1
#
_cell.length_a   1.000
_cell.length_b   1.000
_cell.length_c   1.000
_cell.angle_alpha   90.00
_cell.angle_beta   90.00
_cell.angle_gamma   90.00
#
_symmetry.space_group_name_H-M   'P 1'
#
loop_
_entity.id
_entity.type
_entity.pdbx_description
1 polymer ?
#
loop_
_entity_poly.entity_id
_entity_poly.type
_entity_poly.pdbx_seq_one_letter_code
_entity_poly.pdbx_strand_id
1 'polypeptide(L)'
;MGANNSSTSISSRLHHEYSEPFSVTVIGARFPADGSAPHLVKVATMPVSSGPGIDLNHVPDLRAFWKAPEAWRDREVRRVELGDPFQPWCNGLYLVIFSFACDYLPRNETFPPELTQPLSAHGDVFVFKLYPWEFAEFARAAYDSVPAELLQLPLFSQLQERQNSAGRKSKT
;
A
#
# COMPACT_ATOMS: atom_id res chain seq x y z
N MET A 1 24.65 16.26 -59.95
CA MET A 1 23.18 16.02 -59.97
C MET A 1 22.97 14.54 -59.73
N GLY A 2 22.34 14.20 -58.60
CA GLY A 2 22.14 12.81 -58.15
C GLY A 2 21.85 12.83 -56.67
N ALA A 3 20.59 13.11 -56.33
CA ALA A 3 20.12 13.34 -54.98
C ALA A 3 19.95 12.02 -54.19
N ASN A 4 20.28 12.14 -52.90
CA ASN A 4 19.77 11.44 -51.72
C ASN A 4 18.68 10.38 -51.94
N ASN A 5 18.86 9.22 -51.30
CA ASN A 5 17.76 8.52 -50.64
C ASN A 5 18.30 7.84 -49.36
N SER A 6 18.23 8.60 -48.27
CA SER A 6 18.36 8.12 -46.90
C SER A 6 17.04 7.44 -46.50
N SER A 7 17.00 6.12 -46.54
CA SER A 7 15.93 5.35 -45.88
C SER A 7 16.45 4.81 -44.55
N THR A 8 16.71 5.71 -43.62
CA THR A 8 16.91 5.34 -42.22
C THR A 8 15.52 5.09 -41.64
N SER A 9 15.21 3.81 -41.48
CA SER A 9 14.00 3.29 -40.85
C SER A 9 13.63 4.09 -39.60
N ILE A 10 12.48 4.74 -39.64
CA ILE A 10 11.82 5.48 -38.55
C ILE A 10 11.32 4.51 -37.45
N SER A 11 11.61 3.22 -37.56
CA SER A 11 11.11 2.15 -36.68
C SER A 11 11.81 2.04 -35.32
N SER A 12 12.75 2.93 -34.98
CA SER A 12 13.44 2.91 -33.68
C SER A 12 12.99 3.99 -32.70
N ARG A 13 12.04 4.86 -33.07
CA ARG A 13 11.62 6.03 -32.27
C ARG A 13 10.29 5.91 -31.54
N LEU A 14 9.74 4.70 -31.41
CA LEU A 14 8.53 4.42 -30.63
C LEU A 14 8.72 3.31 -29.58
N HIS A 15 9.96 3.07 -29.13
CA HIS A 15 10.11 2.55 -27.77
C HIS A 15 9.94 3.75 -26.83
N HIS A 16 8.68 4.00 -26.50
CA HIS A 16 8.31 4.72 -25.30
C HIS A 16 9.22 4.20 -24.20
N GLU A 17 10.00 5.12 -23.65
CA GLU A 17 10.86 4.94 -22.50
C GLU A 17 9.99 4.34 -21.38
N TYR A 18 9.89 3.02 -21.33
CA TYR A 18 9.51 2.29 -20.13
C TYR A 18 10.72 2.42 -19.21
N SER A 19 10.89 3.64 -18.66
CA SER A 19 11.64 3.83 -17.46
C SER A 19 11.11 2.80 -16.47
N GLU A 20 11.97 1.90 -15.99
CA GLU A 20 11.65 1.12 -14.81
C GLU A 20 11.06 2.08 -13.77
N PRO A 21 9.97 1.70 -13.06
CA PRO A 21 9.39 2.57 -12.06
C PRO A 21 10.50 2.93 -11.07
N PHE A 22 10.95 4.19 -11.12
CA PHE A 22 12.00 4.67 -10.22
C PHE A 22 11.56 4.36 -8.80
N SER A 23 12.41 3.66 -8.05
CA SER A 23 12.22 3.48 -6.60
C SER A 23 12.05 4.86 -5.96
N VAL A 24 10.88 5.16 -5.42
CA VAL A 24 10.58 6.40 -4.71
C VAL A 24 10.63 6.16 -3.20
N THR A 25 11.04 7.17 -2.43
CA THR A 25 10.92 7.10 -0.96
C THR A 25 9.57 7.64 -0.54
N VAL A 26 8.85 6.85 0.25
CA VAL A 26 7.51 7.17 0.75
C VAL A 26 7.50 7.20 2.27
N ILE A 27 6.57 7.96 2.85
CA ILE A 27 6.36 8.03 4.30
C ILE A 27 5.07 7.29 4.64
N GLY A 28 5.21 6.19 5.39
CA GLY A 28 4.08 5.39 5.89
C GLY A 28 4.03 5.37 7.41
N ALA A 29 2.93 4.88 7.96
CA ALA A 29 2.82 4.52 9.36
C ALA A 29 3.23 3.06 9.57
N ARG A 30 4.00 2.80 10.64
CA ARG A 30 4.36 1.46 11.11
C ARG A 30 3.68 1.20 12.45
N PHE A 31 3.09 0.02 12.58
CA PHE A 31 2.47 -0.50 13.79
C PHE A 31 3.25 -1.75 14.23
N PRO A 32 4.20 -1.59 15.16
CA PRO A 32 5.13 -2.65 15.53
C PRO A 32 4.45 -3.83 16.24
N ALA A 33 4.82 -5.06 15.89
CA ALA A 33 4.31 -6.25 16.60
C ALA A 33 4.89 -6.43 18.00
N ASP A 34 5.99 -5.73 18.33
CA ASP A 34 6.63 -5.78 19.64
C ASP A 34 5.90 -4.96 20.73
N GLY A 35 4.79 -4.29 20.37
CA GLY A 35 4.02 -3.47 21.28
C GLY A 35 4.53 -2.03 21.44
N SER A 36 5.62 -1.65 20.77
CA SER A 36 6.09 -0.27 20.75
C SER A 36 5.12 0.66 20.02
N ALA A 37 5.20 1.97 20.31
CA ALA A 37 4.25 2.95 19.81
C ALA A 37 4.27 3.05 18.27
N PRO A 38 3.10 3.18 17.62
CA PRO A 38 3.02 3.47 16.19
C PRO A 38 3.78 4.76 15.85
N HIS A 39 4.49 4.74 14.72
CA HIS A 39 5.31 5.86 14.27
C HIS A 39 5.44 5.90 12.75
N LEU A 40 5.82 7.07 12.22
CA LEU A 40 6.07 7.21 10.80
C LEU A 40 7.45 6.63 10.42
N VAL A 41 7.52 5.99 9.26
CA VAL A 41 8.73 5.39 8.70
C VAL A 41 8.91 5.82 7.25
N LYS A 42 10.17 5.99 6.85
CA LYS A 42 10.57 6.23 5.46
C LYS A 42 10.97 4.91 4.82
N VAL A 43 10.37 4.58 3.68
CA VAL A 43 10.60 3.31 2.98
C VAL A 43 10.76 3.58 1.49
N ALA A 44 11.73 2.93 0.85
CA ALA A 44 11.87 2.96 -0.59
C ALA A 44 10.89 1.97 -1.24
N THR A 45 10.34 2.32 -2.40
CA THR A 45 9.50 1.39 -3.17
C THR A 45 10.34 0.52 -4.09
N MET A 46 9.80 -0.65 -4.45
CA MET A 46 10.39 -1.56 -5.40
C MET A 46 9.35 -2.01 -6.42
N PRO A 47 9.75 -2.30 -7.68
CA PRO A 47 8.85 -2.88 -8.66
C PRO A 47 8.29 -4.21 -8.17
N VAL A 48 7.04 -4.50 -8.52
CA VAL A 48 6.40 -5.78 -8.24
C VAL A 48 6.11 -6.48 -9.55
N SER A 49 6.73 -7.64 -9.75
CA SER A 49 6.51 -8.48 -10.93
C SER A 49 5.62 -9.70 -10.66
N SER A 50 5.32 -9.99 -9.38
CA SER A 50 4.48 -11.11 -8.97
C SER A 50 3.98 -10.97 -7.52
N GLY A 51 2.89 -11.67 -7.20
CA GLY A 51 2.32 -11.75 -5.86
C GLY A 51 1.37 -10.59 -5.50
N PRO A 52 1.02 -10.43 -4.22
CA PRO A 52 0.08 -9.41 -3.78
C PRO A 52 0.56 -7.98 -4.06
N GLY A 53 -0.35 -7.13 -4.54
CA GLY A 53 -0.03 -5.78 -5.02
C GLY A 53 0.57 -5.72 -6.42
N ILE A 54 0.45 -6.79 -7.24
CA ILE A 54 0.92 -6.81 -8.64
C ILE A 54 0.19 -5.80 -9.54
N ASP A 55 -1.00 -5.39 -9.13
CA ASP A 55 -1.77 -4.32 -9.76
C ASP A 55 -1.21 -2.92 -9.44
N LEU A 56 -0.15 -2.84 -8.63
CA LEU A 56 0.65 -1.65 -8.38
C LEU A 56 1.98 -1.75 -9.14
N ASN A 57 2.38 -0.69 -9.85
CA ASN A 57 3.69 -0.66 -10.53
C ASN A 57 4.88 -0.83 -9.56
N HIS A 58 4.74 -0.36 -8.32
CA HIS A 58 5.72 -0.53 -7.26
C HIS A 58 5.07 -0.49 -5.87
N VAL A 59 5.68 -1.18 -4.91
CA VAL A 59 5.23 -1.24 -3.51
C VAL A 59 6.36 -0.88 -2.54
N PRO A 60 6.07 -0.44 -1.31
CA PRO A 60 7.09 -0.22 -0.29
C PRO A 60 7.87 -1.51 0.01
N ASP A 61 9.19 -1.42 0.08
CA ASP A 61 10.07 -2.54 0.42
C ASP A 61 10.14 -2.74 1.93
N LEU A 62 9.40 -3.74 2.42
CA LEU A 62 9.25 -4.02 3.85
C LEU A 62 10.18 -5.12 4.38
N ARG A 63 11.03 -5.69 3.51
CA ARG A 63 11.86 -6.87 3.82
C ARG A 63 12.80 -6.62 5.00
N ALA A 64 13.33 -5.40 5.11
CA ALA A 64 14.22 -5.01 6.21
C ALA A 64 13.55 -5.01 7.59
N PHE A 65 12.21 -4.89 7.65
CA PHE A 65 11.47 -4.87 8.91
C PHE A 65 11.10 -6.27 9.37
N TRP A 66 10.57 -7.11 8.47
CA TRP A 66 10.18 -8.47 8.82
C TRP A 66 11.36 -9.42 8.98
N LYS A 67 12.47 -9.17 8.29
CA LYS A 67 13.72 -9.97 8.39
C LYS A 67 13.55 -11.48 8.16
N ALA A 68 12.43 -11.88 7.55
CA ALA A 68 12.12 -13.24 7.14
C ALA A 68 11.66 -13.20 5.67
N PRO A 69 12.33 -13.90 4.74
CA PRO A 69 11.92 -13.94 3.33
C PRO A 69 10.47 -14.42 3.15
N GLU A 70 10.04 -15.39 3.95
CA GLU A 70 8.69 -15.96 3.94
C GLU A 70 7.66 -14.90 4.29
N ALA A 71 7.97 -14.00 5.24
CA ALA A 71 7.06 -12.93 5.59
C ALA A 71 6.76 -11.98 4.42
N TRP A 72 7.76 -11.72 3.58
CA TRP A 72 7.58 -10.93 2.36
C TRP A 72 6.76 -11.66 1.30
N ARG A 73 7.00 -12.96 1.14
CA ARG A 73 6.26 -13.79 0.18
C ARG A 73 4.80 -13.94 0.61
N ASP A 74 4.58 -14.17 1.89
CA ASP A 74 3.28 -14.45 2.51
C ASP A 74 2.74 -13.14 3.12
N ARG A 75 2.74 -12.09 2.29
CA ARG A 75 2.19 -10.76 2.61
C ARG A 75 0.80 -10.58 2.01
N GLU A 76 0.03 -9.66 2.56
CA GLU A 76 -1.24 -9.20 2.03
C GLU A 76 -1.17 -7.68 1.80
N VAL A 77 -1.83 -7.20 0.75
CA VAL A 77 -1.94 -5.76 0.44
C VAL A 77 -3.41 -5.41 0.33
N ARG A 78 -3.91 -4.63 1.28
CA ARG A 78 -5.32 -4.24 1.33
C ARG A 78 -5.51 -2.77 1.09
N ARG A 79 -6.59 -2.44 0.39
CA ARG A 79 -7.03 -1.06 0.21
C ARG A 79 -8.08 -0.71 1.25
N VAL A 80 -7.90 0.43 1.90
CA VAL A 80 -8.83 0.96 2.91
C VAL A 80 -9.10 2.42 2.56
N GLU A 81 -10.37 2.78 2.40
CA GLU A 81 -10.78 4.17 2.21
C GLU A 81 -11.21 4.75 3.56
N LEU A 82 -10.60 5.87 3.93
CA LEU A 82 -10.96 6.62 5.13
C LEU A 82 -11.70 7.89 4.73
N GLY A 83 -12.86 8.12 5.35
CA GLY A 83 -13.69 9.29 5.11
C GLY A 83 -14.35 9.77 6.39
N ASP A 84 -13.68 10.59 7.17
CA ASP A 84 -14.21 11.21 8.38
C ASP A 84 -14.50 12.72 8.13
N PRO A 85 -15.76 13.18 8.29
CA PRO A 85 -16.07 14.60 8.19
C PRO A 85 -15.45 15.44 9.32
N PHE A 86 -15.12 14.84 10.46
CA PHE A 86 -14.51 15.52 11.62
C PHE A 86 -12.99 15.54 11.55
N GLN A 87 -12.37 14.67 10.74
CA GLN A 87 -10.92 14.59 10.55
C GLN A 87 -10.56 14.56 9.06
N PRO A 88 -10.94 15.60 8.28
CA PRO A 88 -10.84 15.59 6.82
C PRO A 88 -9.40 15.47 6.30
N TRP A 89 -8.41 15.89 7.10
CA TRP A 89 -6.98 15.76 6.81
C TRP A 89 -6.50 14.30 6.74
N CYS A 90 -7.21 13.37 7.36
CA CYS A 90 -6.93 11.93 7.30
C CYS A 90 -7.71 11.21 6.20
N ASN A 91 -8.55 11.90 5.43
CA ASN A 91 -9.33 11.26 4.38
C ASN A 91 -8.44 10.82 3.21
N GLY A 92 -8.85 9.74 2.55
CA GLY A 92 -8.19 9.25 1.36
C GLY A 92 -8.14 7.73 1.27
N LEU A 93 -7.40 7.26 0.26
CA LEU A 93 -7.16 5.85 0.01
C LEU A 93 -5.83 5.43 0.64
N TYR A 94 -5.85 4.32 1.37
CA TYR A 94 -4.69 3.78 2.07
C TYR A 94 -4.44 2.32 1.67
N LEU A 95 -3.16 1.95 1.63
CA LEU A 95 -2.69 0.57 1.58
C LEU A 95 -2.31 0.11 2.97
N VAL A 96 -2.93 -0.97 3.44
CA VAL A 96 -2.51 -1.73 4.61
C VAL A 96 -1.73 -2.95 4.13
N ILE A 97 -0.47 -3.03 4.52
CA ILE A 97 0.43 -4.11 4.13
C ILE A 97 0.87 -4.85 5.40
N PHE A 98 0.66 -6.16 5.42
CA PHE A 98 1.00 -7.02 6.57
C PHE A 98 1.42 -8.40 6.09
N SER A 99 2.13 -9.15 6.94
CA SER A 99 2.39 -10.57 6.70
C SER A 99 1.41 -11.45 7.45
N PHE A 100 1.14 -12.65 6.94
CA PHE A 100 0.42 -13.70 7.65
C PHE A 100 1.31 -14.94 7.91
N ALA A 101 2.64 -14.78 7.79
CA ALA A 101 3.64 -15.81 8.06
C ALA A 101 3.78 -16.13 9.55
N CYS A 102 2.78 -16.82 10.11
CA CYS A 102 2.65 -17.06 11.55
C CYS A 102 3.79 -17.89 12.17
N ASP A 103 4.46 -18.72 11.37
CA ASP A 103 5.61 -19.52 11.82
C ASP A 103 6.89 -18.68 12.01
N TYR A 104 6.95 -17.48 11.44
CA TYR A 104 8.16 -16.66 11.37
C TYR A 104 8.06 -15.34 12.13
N LEU A 105 6.85 -14.85 12.36
CA LEU A 105 6.60 -13.53 12.92
C LEU A 105 5.58 -13.59 14.07
N PRO A 106 5.79 -12.81 15.15
CA PRO A 106 4.83 -12.73 16.24
C PRO A 106 3.51 -12.12 15.75
N ARG A 107 2.38 -12.54 16.33
CA ARG A 107 1.08 -11.94 16.00
C ARG A 107 1.09 -10.45 16.37
N ASN A 108 0.54 -9.60 15.50
CA ASN A 108 0.39 -8.19 15.77
C ASN A 108 -0.94 -7.93 16.49
N GLU A 109 -0.85 -7.64 17.79
CA GLU A 109 -2.01 -7.33 18.63
C GLU A 109 -2.30 -5.82 18.71
N THR A 110 -1.43 -4.98 18.13
CA THR A 110 -1.54 -3.52 18.22
C THR A 110 -2.35 -2.91 17.09
N PHE A 111 -2.41 -3.61 15.95
CA PHE A 111 -3.14 -3.16 14.78
C PHE A 111 -4.57 -3.72 14.78
N PRO A 112 -5.58 -2.95 14.36
CA PRO A 112 -6.96 -3.40 14.45
C PRO A 112 -7.26 -4.58 13.54
N PRO A 113 -7.78 -5.68 14.09
CA PRO A 113 -7.96 -6.91 13.34
C PRO A 113 -9.02 -6.74 12.24
N GLU A 114 -9.97 -5.81 12.37
CA GLU A 114 -11.02 -5.55 11.36
C GLU A 114 -10.41 -5.16 10.00
N LEU A 115 -9.23 -4.53 10.01
CA LEU A 115 -8.53 -4.11 8.81
C LEU A 115 -7.71 -5.23 8.16
N THR A 116 -7.41 -6.31 8.90
CA THR A 116 -6.61 -7.45 8.43
C THR A 116 -7.44 -8.72 8.22
N GLN A 117 -8.64 -8.80 8.81
CA GLN A 117 -9.56 -9.94 8.72
C GLN A 117 -9.99 -10.29 7.28
N PRO A 118 -10.04 -11.57 6.89
CA PRO A 118 -10.05 -12.74 7.76
C PRO A 118 -8.65 -13.22 8.18
N LEU A 119 -7.57 -12.60 7.70
CA LEU A 119 -6.21 -12.98 8.06
C LEU A 119 -5.79 -12.30 9.38
N SER A 120 -4.95 -12.99 10.16
CA SER A 120 -4.26 -12.37 11.29
C SER A 120 -2.95 -11.77 10.78
N ALA A 121 -2.67 -10.52 11.17
CA ALA A 121 -1.38 -9.92 10.90
C ALA A 121 -0.31 -10.49 11.83
N HIS A 122 0.85 -10.78 11.26
CA HIS A 122 2.05 -11.20 11.94
C HIS A 122 3.20 -10.27 11.54
N GLY A 123 4.00 -9.89 12.54
CA GLY A 123 5.03 -8.87 12.43
C GLY A 123 4.43 -7.47 12.29
N ASP A 124 5.27 -6.52 11.91
CA ASP A 124 4.83 -5.13 11.80
C ASP A 124 3.79 -4.95 10.70
N VAL A 125 2.77 -4.13 10.97
CA VAL A 125 1.79 -3.70 9.97
C VAL A 125 2.16 -2.31 9.48
N PHE A 126 2.02 -2.08 8.18
CA PHE A 126 2.35 -0.81 7.55
C PHE A 126 1.14 -0.22 6.84
N VAL A 127 0.98 1.09 6.96
CA VAL A 127 -0.07 1.85 6.30
C VAL A 127 0.57 2.94 5.44
N PHE A 128 0.20 2.99 4.16
CA PHE A 128 0.68 4.00 3.21
C PHE A 128 -0.51 4.69 2.55
N LYS A 129 -0.39 5.98 2.25
CA LYS A 129 -1.45 6.73 1.57
C LYS A 129 -1.19 6.75 0.07
N LEU A 130 -2.23 6.53 -0.73
CA LEU A 130 -2.19 6.68 -2.18
C LEU A 130 -2.76 8.04 -2.60
N TYR A 131 -2.29 8.55 -3.73
CA TYR A 131 -2.96 9.69 -4.36
C TYR A 131 -4.36 9.30 -4.84
N PRO A 132 -5.35 10.22 -4.80
CA PRO A 132 -6.75 9.90 -5.13
C PRO A 132 -6.99 9.37 -6.55
N TRP A 133 -6.10 9.68 -7.51
CA TRP A 133 -6.23 9.28 -8.91
C TRP A 133 -5.60 7.92 -9.24
N GLU A 134 -5.07 7.19 -8.26
CA GLU A 134 -4.48 5.85 -8.43
C GLU A 134 -5.53 4.73 -8.60
N PHE A 135 -6.67 5.07 -9.23
CA PHE A 135 -7.88 4.26 -9.32
C PHE A 135 -8.08 3.55 -10.68
N ALA A 136 -7.08 3.53 -11.57
CA ALA A 136 -7.25 3.11 -12.98
C ALA A 136 -6.31 1.96 -13.42
N GLU A 137 -6.60 1.37 -14.59
CA GLU A 137 -5.85 0.31 -15.29
C GLU A 137 -4.36 0.65 -15.52
N PHE A 138 -3.95 1.90 -15.29
CA PHE A 138 -2.58 2.40 -15.37
C PHE A 138 -2.09 3.04 -14.07
N ALA A 139 -2.65 2.64 -12.93
CA ALA A 139 -2.24 3.08 -11.60
C ALA A 139 -0.71 2.98 -11.47
N ARG A 140 -0.07 4.14 -11.25
CA ARG A 140 1.38 4.24 -11.13
C ARG A 140 1.88 3.95 -9.73
N ALA A 141 0.97 3.66 -8.80
CA ALA A 141 1.23 3.61 -7.38
C ALA A 141 1.86 4.91 -6.87
N ALA A 142 1.32 6.07 -7.23
CA ALA A 142 1.72 7.34 -6.64
C ALA A 142 1.29 7.41 -5.16
N TYR A 143 2.26 7.63 -4.28
CA TYR A 143 2.04 7.70 -2.83
C TYR A 143 2.00 9.14 -2.34
N ASP A 144 1.09 9.42 -1.40
CA ASP A 144 1.07 10.64 -0.60
C ASP A 144 1.68 10.34 0.79
N SER A 145 2.10 11.38 1.50
CA SER A 145 2.58 11.21 2.87
C SER A 145 1.42 10.89 3.81
N VAL A 146 1.61 9.89 4.66
CA VAL A 146 0.66 9.62 5.75
C VAL A 146 0.71 10.79 6.76
N PRO A 147 -0.42 11.44 7.07
CA PRO A 147 -0.46 12.48 8.10
C PRO A 147 -0.17 11.88 9.49
N ALA A 148 0.59 12.59 10.32
CA ALA A 148 0.96 12.10 11.67
C ALA A 148 -0.28 11.90 12.57
N GLU A 149 -1.33 12.69 12.32
CA GLU A 149 -2.64 12.62 12.97
C GLU A 149 -3.32 11.27 12.73
N LEU A 150 -2.97 10.54 11.65
CA LEU A 150 -3.47 9.18 11.40
C LEU A 150 -3.19 8.27 12.60
N LEU A 151 -2.02 8.43 13.24
CA LEU A 151 -1.59 7.62 14.38
C LEU A 151 -2.44 7.86 15.64
N GLN A 152 -3.24 8.92 15.66
CA GLN A 152 -4.11 9.31 16.78
C GLN A 152 -5.58 8.99 16.52
N LEU A 153 -5.92 8.49 15.32
CA LEU A 153 -7.30 8.24 14.96
C LEU A 153 -7.93 7.15 15.82
N PRO A 154 -9.13 7.41 16.40
CA PRO A 154 -9.97 6.35 16.95
C PRO A 154 -10.52 5.44 15.85
N LEU A 155 -10.31 5.73 14.56
CA LEU A 155 -10.78 4.90 13.46
C LEU A 155 -10.13 3.50 13.46
N PHE A 156 -8.99 3.35 14.15
CA PHE A 156 -8.43 2.06 14.55
C PHE A 156 -9.22 1.38 15.70
N SER A 157 -10.36 1.94 16.08
CA SER A 157 -11.39 1.39 16.98
C SER A 157 -12.83 1.64 16.47
N GLN A 158 -13.07 2.49 15.46
CA GLN A 158 -14.42 2.91 14.99
C GLN A 158 -14.83 2.43 13.59
N LEU A 159 -13.97 1.75 12.82
CA LEU A 159 -14.35 1.15 11.53
C LEU A 159 -15.43 0.05 11.65
N GLN A 160 -15.70 -0.40 12.87
CA GLN A 160 -16.75 -1.35 13.22
C GLN A 160 -18.19 -0.78 13.10
N GLU A 161 -18.39 0.54 13.20
CA GLU A 161 -19.76 1.11 13.16
C GLU A 161 -20.29 1.34 11.74
N ARG A 162 -19.41 1.58 10.76
CA ARG A 162 -19.81 1.86 9.37
C ARG A 162 -20.14 0.61 8.56
N GLN A 163 -19.54 -0.55 8.88
CA GLN A 163 -19.92 -1.81 8.23
C GLN A 163 -21.21 -2.41 8.80
N ASN A 164 -21.54 -2.14 10.07
CA ASN A 164 -22.78 -2.59 10.70
C ASN A 164 -24.03 -1.79 10.29
N SER A 165 -23.87 -0.56 9.80
CA SER A 165 -24.98 0.25 9.24
C SER A 165 -25.24 -0.03 7.75
N ALA A 166 -24.24 -0.53 7.01
CA ALA A 166 -24.40 -0.99 5.63
C ALA A 166 -25.01 -2.42 5.53
N GLY A 167 -24.80 -3.27 6.54
CA GLY A 167 -25.35 -4.64 6.58
C GLY A 167 -26.79 -4.79 7.09
N ARG A 168 -27.43 -3.71 7.57
CA ARG A 168 -28.77 -3.77 8.19
C ARG A 168 -29.95 -3.42 7.27
N LYS A 169 -29.71 -3.23 5.96
CA LYS A 169 -30.75 -3.04 4.94
C LYS A 169 -30.86 -4.25 4.01
N SER A 170 -31.26 -5.40 4.55
CA SER A 170 -32.00 -6.42 3.79
C SER A 170 -32.71 -7.37 4.75
N LYS A 171 -33.91 -6.96 5.17
CA LYS A 171 -35.01 -7.85 5.53
C LYS A 171 -36.30 -7.04 5.53
N THR A 172 -36.94 -6.98 4.35
CA THR A 172 -38.40 -6.99 4.23
C THR A 172 -38.73 -7.83 3.01
#